data_AF-A0A354HDT8-F1
#
_entry.id   AF-A0A354HDT8-F1
#
_cell.length_a   1.000
_cell.length_b   1.000
_cell.length_c   1.000
_cell.angle_alpha   90.00
_cell.angle_beta   90.00
_cell.angle_gamma   90.00
#
_symmetry.space_group_name_H-M   'P 1'
#
loop_
_entity.id
_entity.type
_entity.pdbx_description
1 polymer ?
#
loop_
_entity_poly.entity_id
_entity_poly.type
_entity_poly.pdbx_seq_one_letter_code
_entity_poly.pdbx_strand_id
1 'polypeptide(L)'
;MIPTLSGYVTKSKVVSANVSASYLRKNMDYFLFELSTVGKGMKVGDDKICQIMLMCKNGKWQSKMETKPYDKKNNRTISDSDGSYVFNDHKHWWISNQNQVLLDTTTRDDPNHLLALTRVVADTLPDVNTAFIMAFFSNSKCDGVIYIRDCDYVWPNKRACIVNNPNDGKRRGMTEFWPYKGTWPDSANELIWNGQQGVDMDGFIVGTCPVIEFKART
;
A
#
# COMPACT_ATOMS: atom_id res chain seq x y z
N MET A 1 17.32 -26.83 -17.66
CA MET A 1 16.85 -27.15 -16.29
C MET A 1 15.33 -27.14 -16.28
N ILE A 2 14.69 -28.17 -15.71
CA ILE A 2 13.23 -28.24 -15.60
C ILE A 2 12.83 -27.55 -14.27
N PRO A 3 11.88 -26.59 -14.26
CA PRO A 3 11.45 -25.95 -13.02
C PRO A 3 10.74 -26.95 -12.09
N THR A 4 11.01 -26.85 -10.78
CA THR A 4 10.36 -27.70 -9.77
C THR A 4 8.90 -27.30 -9.58
N LEU A 5 8.04 -28.25 -9.15
CA LEU A 5 6.62 -27.99 -8.87
C LEU A 5 6.44 -26.83 -7.86
N SER A 6 7.32 -26.76 -6.87
CA SER A 6 7.40 -25.65 -5.91
C SER A 6 7.71 -24.31 -6.60
N GLY A 7 8.65 -24.30 -7.56
CA GLY A 7 8.94 -23.12 -8.36
C GLY A 7 7.75 -22.62 -9.21
N TYR A 8 6.92 -23.53 -9.73
CA TYR A 8 5.69 -23.16 -10.44
C TYR A 8 4.63 -22.55 -9.51
N VAL A 9 4.43 -23.14 -8.33
CA VAL A 9 3.47 -22.64 -7.34
C VAL A 9 3.86 -21.26 -6.82
N THR A 10 5.15 -21.01 -6.60
CA THR A 10 5.61 -19.68 -6.16
C THR A 10 5.41 -18.64 -7.24
N LYS A 11 5.75 -18.94 -8.50
CA LYS A 11 5.54 -18.02 -9.63
C LYS A 11 4.07 -17.69 -9.84
N SER A 12 3.17 -18.68 -9.75
CA SER A 12 1.74 -18.44 -9.91
C SER A 12 1.17 -17.55 -8.80
N LYS A 13 1.63 -17.73 -7.56
CA LYS A 13 1.27 -16.85 -6.44
C LYS A 13 1.72 -15.41 -6.66
N VAL A 14 2.96 -15.20 -7.12
CA VAL A 14 3.49 -13.85 -7.41
C VAL A 14 2.71 -13.18 -8.55
N VAL A 15 2.42 -13.91 -9.62
CA VAL A 15 1.60 -13.40 -10.72
C VAL A 15 0.21 -12.99 -10.22
N SER A 16 -0.43 -13.83 -9.41
CA SER A 16 -1.73 -13.53 -8.80
C SER A 16 -1.67 -12.27 -7.92
N ALA A 17 -0.63 -12.12 -7.09
CA ALA A 17 -0.44 -10.94 -6.26
C ALA A 17 -0.24 -9.66 -7.09
N ASN A 18 0.53 -9.72 -8.19
CA ASN A 18 0.70 -8.60 -9.12
C ASN A 18 -0.61 -8.21 -9.82
N VAL A 19 -1.43 -9.19 -10.20
CA VAL A 19 -2.76 -8.95 -10.76
C VAL A 19 -3.66 -8.23 -9.75
N SER A 20 -3.69 -8.68 -8.50
CA SER A 20 -4.43 -7.98 -7.43
C SER A 20 -3.91 -6.56 -7.20
N ALA A 21 -2.59 -6.36 -7.16
CA ALA A 21 -1.99 -5.02 -7.05
C ALA A 21 -2.39 -4.12 -8.23
N SER A 22 -2.49 -4.67 -9.45
CA SER A 22 -2.92 -3.94 -10.64
C SER A 22 -4.39 -3.53 -10.58
N TYR A 23 -5.29 -4.43 -10.14
CA TYR A 23 -6.69 -4.12 -9.93
C TYR A 23 -6.89 -3.05 -8.85
N LEU A 24 -6.19 -3.19 -7.72
CA LEU A 24 -6.18 -2.17 -6.67
C LEU A 24 -5.73 -0.82 -7.22
N ARG A 25 -4.59 -0.76 -7.91
CA ARG A 25 -4.07 0.48 -8.49
C ARG A 25 -5.10 1.14 -9.40
N LYS A 26 -5.71 0.37 -10.30
CA LYS A 26 -6.73 0.86 -11.24
C LYS A 26 -7.97 1.42 -10.52
N ASN A 27 -8.48 0.72 -9.51
CA ASN A 27 -9.66 1.17 -8.76
C ASN A 27 -9.37 2.41 -7.91
N MET A 28 -8.18 2.48 -7.28
CA MET A 28 -7.74 3.67 -6.55
C MET A 28 -7.52 4.87 -7.49
N ASP A 29 -6.94 4.63 -8.67
CA ASP A 29 -6.73 5.66 -9.70
C ASP A 29 -8.07 6.23 -10.19
N TYR A 30 -9.04 5.36 -10.46
CA TYR A 30 -10.38 5.78 -10.83
C TYR A 30 -11.09 6.59 -9.73
N PHE A 31 -10.99 6.15 -8.47
CA PHE A 31 -11.52 6.88 -7.32
C PHE A 31 -10.90 8.29 -7.18
N LEU A 32 -9.58 8.39 -7.31
CA LEU A 32 -8.87 9.67 -7.27
C LEU A 32 -9.28 10.57 -8.44
N PHE A 33 -9.43 10.02 -9.63
CA PHE A 33 -9.92 10.74 -10.80
C PHE A 33 -11.31 11.34 -10.55
N GLU A 34 -12.27 10.54 -10.05
CA GLU A 34 -13.62 11.02 -9.73
C GLU A 34 -13.57 12.18 -8.73
N LEU A 35 -12.81 12.06 -7.65
CA LEU A 35 -12.65 13.16 -6.68
C LEU A 35 -11.98 14.39 -7.28
N SER A 36 -11.03 14.22 -8.19
CA SER A 36 -10.36 15.34 -8.86
C SER A 36 -11.29 16.09 -9.81
N THR A 37 -12.24 15.42 -10.47
CA THR A 37 -13.24 16.10 -11.32
C THR A 37 -14.12 17.08 -10.56
N VAL A 38 -14.28 16.88 -9.24
CA VAL A 38 -15.05 17.77 -8.35
C VAL A 38 -14.16 18.59 -7.41
N GLY A 39 -12.85 18.66 -7.66
CA GLY A 39 -11.91 19.46 -6.88
C GLY A 39 -11.62 18.95 -5.46
N LYS A 40 -11.94 17.69 -5.15
CA LYS A 40 -11.72 17.05 -3.84
C LYS A 40 -10.51 16.11 -3.80
N GLY A 41 -9.97 15.77 -4.97
CA GLY A 41 -8.81 14.91 -5.11
C GLY A 41 -7.48 15.58 -4.75
N MET A 42 -6.39 14.94 -5.17
CA MET A 42 -5.04 15.42 -4.93
C MET A 42 -4.73 16.68 -5.74
N LYS A 43 -3.86 17.55 -5.23
CA LYS A 43 -3.39 18.73 -5.97
C LYS A 43 -2.66 18.29 -7.24
N VAL A 44 -3.01 18.89 -8.37
CA VAL A 44 -2.41 18.62 -9.69
C VAL A 44 -1.31 19.63 -9.97
N GLY A 45 -0.21 19.19 -10.59
CA GLY A 45 0.95 20.04 -10.91
C GLY A 45 1.88 20.25 -9.72
N ASP A 46 1.75 19.42 -8.68
CA ASP A 46 2.59 19.43 -7.50
C ASP A 46 3.42 18.15 -7.47
N ASP A 47 4.71 18.27 -7.18
CA ASP A 47 5.66 17.15 -7.15
C ASP A 47 5.61 16.40 -5.81
N LYS A 48 4.48 16.48 -5.11
CA LYS A 48 4.29 15.84 -3.83
C LYS A 48 3.78 14.42 -4.00
N ILE A 49 4.29 13.51 -3.19
CA ILE A 49 3.85 12.13 -3.12
C ILE A 49 3.26 11.88 -1.74
N CYS A 50 2.07 11.31 -1.71
CA CYS A 50 1.41 10.85 -0.50
C CYS A 50 1.42 9.32 -0.47
N GLN A 51 1.64 8.76 0.71
CA GLN A 51 1.53 7.33 0.97
C GLN A 51 0.32 7.06 1.86
N ILE A 52 -0.50 6.08 1.46
CA ILE A 52 -1.60 5.56 2.27
C ILE A 52 -1.37 4.07 2.52
N MET A 53 -1.43 3.69 3.79
CA MET A 53 -1.37 2.31 4.23
C MET A 53 -2.78 1.81 4.49
N LEU A 54 -3.11 0.63 3.98
CA LEU A 54 -4.35 -0.07 4.30
C LEU A 54 -4.03 -1.47 4.81
N MET A 55 -4.82 -1.95 5.76
CA MET A 55 -4.64 -3.26 6.36
C MET A 55 -5.99 -3.95 6.51
N CYS A 56 -6.03 -5.25 6.26
CA CYS A 56 -7.16 -6.10 6.58
C CYS A 56 -6.79 -6.98 7.76
N LYS A 57 -7.68 -7.06 8.76
CA LYS A 57 -7.57 -8.01 9.86
C LYS A 57 -8.94 -8.59 10.18
N ASN A 58 -9.05 -9.91 10.16
CA ASN A 58 -10.30 -10.64 10.36
C ASN A 58 -11.41 -10.15 9.42
N GLY A 59 -11.06 -9.89 8.16
CA GLY A 59 -11.98 -9.37 7.14
C GLY A 59 -12.34 -7.89 7.29
N LYS A 60 -11.80 -7.19 8.30
CA LYS A 60 -12.07 -5.77 8.54
C LYS A 60 -10.90 -4.93 8.07
N TRP A 61 -11.18 -3.98 7.18
CA TRP A 61 -10.16 -3.08 6.67
C TRP A 61 -10.04 -1.81 7.51
N GLN A 62 -8.82 -1.32 7.58
CA GLN A 62 -8.40 -0.08 8.21
C GLN A 62 -7.45 0.64 7.26
N SER A 63 -7.46 1.97 7.30
CA SER A 63 -6.53 2.80 6.54
C SER A 63 -5.88 3.85 7.41
N LYS A 64 -4.68 4.24 7.03
CA LYS A 64 -4.00 5.38 7.57
C LYS A 64 -3.21 6.10 6.48
N MET A 65 -3.38 7.40 6.43
CA MET A 65 -2.51 8.28 5.67
C MET A 65 -1.21 8.56 6.43
N GLU A 66 -0.08 8.54 5.72
CA GLU A 66 1.20 8.90 6.30
C GLU A 66 1.29 10.41 6.55
N THR A 67 1.80 10.80 7.73
CA THR A 67 1.86 12.20 8.18
C THR A 67 3.05 12.97 7.59
N LYS A 68 3.67 12.41 6.56
CA LYS A 68 5.00 12.77 6.05
C LYS A 68 5.09 12.61 4.54
N PRO A 69 4.27 13.34 3.76
CA PRO A 69 4.37 13.30 2.31
C PRO A 69 5.74 13.77 1.84
N TYR A 70 6.13 13.29 0.65
CA TYR A 70 7.41 13.61 0.05
C TYR A 70 7.28 14.75 -0.94
N ASP A 71 8.20 15.71 -0.90
CA ASP A 71 8.38 16.75 -1.91
C ASP A 71 9.48 16.30 -2.87
N LYS A 72 9.10 15.74 -4.02
CA LYS A 72 10.06 15.22 -5.00
C LYS A 72 10.91 16.34 -5.60
N LYS A 73 10.33 17.52 -5.82
CA LYS A 73 11.02 18.69 -6.36
C LYS A 73 12.15 19.17 -5.45
N ASN A 74 11.91 19.20 -4.15
CA ASN A 74 12.88 19.68 -3.16
C ASN A 74 13.62 18.54 -2.43
N ASN A 75 13.41 17.28 -2.83
CA ASN A 75 14.06 16.09 -2.28
C ASN A 75 13.96 16.01 -0.74
N ARG A 76 12.78 16.31 -0.17
CA ARG A 76 12.57 16.40 1.28
C ARG A 76 11.23 15.84 1.73
N THR A 77 11.17 15.38 2.97
CA THR A 77 9.91 15.05 3.63
C THR A 77 9.25 16.32 4.19
N ILE A 78 7.96 16.48 3.97
CA ILE A 78 7.15 17.56 4.54
C ILE A 78 6.48 17.06 5.82
N SER A 79 6.47 17.87 6.86
CA SER A 79 5.60 17.62 8.02
C SER A 79 4.17 18.00 7.66
N ASP A 80 3.30 17.01 7.49
CA ASP A 80 1.89 17.23 7.18
C ASP A 80 1.01 16.45 8.15
N SER A 81 0.37 17.17 9.06
CA SER A 81 -0.52 16.58 10.06
C SER A 81 -1.98 16.58 9.65
N ASP A 82 -2.35 17.06 8.46
CA ASP A 82 -3.75 17.15 8.03
C ASP A 82 -4.00 16.92 6.53
N GLY A 83 -2.98 16.62 5.73
CA GLY A 83 -3.10 16.39 4.29
C GLY A 83 -3.17 17.68 3.46
N SER A 84 -3.02 18.86 4.09
CA SER A 84 -3.17 20.16 3.43
C SER A 84 -2.14 20.42 2.33
N TYR A 85 -0.98 19.76 2.38
CA TYR A 85 0.04 19.93 1.36
C TYR A 85 -0.26 19.14 0.09
N VAL A 86 -1.05 18.06 0.18
CA VAL A 86 -1.24 17.09 -0.91
C VAL A 86 -2.66 17.06 -1.46
N PHE A 87 -3.69 17.27 -0.65
CA PHE A 87 -5.09 17.19 -1.09
C PHE A 87 -5.79 18.55 -1.07
N ASN A 88 -6.74 18.74 -1.99
CA ASN A 88 -7.58 19.95 -2.02
C ASN A 88 -8.56 19.95 -0.83
N ASP A 89 -9.21 18.82 -0.56
CA ASP A 89 -10.18 18.65 0.52
C ASP A 89 -9.56 17.94 1.73
N HIS A 90 -8.44 18.49 2.22
CA HIS A 90 -7.57 17.88 3.23
C HIS A 90 -8.31 17.42 4.51
N LYS A 91 -9.34 18.16 4.94
CA LYS A 91 -10.15 17.82 6.13
C LYS A 91 -10.84 16.45 6.02
N HIS A 92 -11.22 16.04 4.82
CA HIS A 92 -11.89 14.76 4.56
C HIS A 92 -10.92 13.64 4.17
N TRP A 93 -9.66 13.97 3.87
CA TRP A 93 -8.59 12.99 3.68
C TRP A 93 -7.89 12.60 4.99
N TRP A 94 -8.11 13.37 6.07
CA TRP A 94 -7.52 13.11 7.37
C TRP A 94 -8.51 12.56 8.39
N ILE A 95 -8.06 11.61 9.21
CA ILE A 95 -8.80 11.12 10.39
C ILE A 95 -7.92 11.37 11.61
N SER A 96 -8.39 12.21 12.53
CA SER A 96 -7.65 12.63 13.74
C SER A 96 -7.36 11.48 14.71
N ASN A 97 -8.17 10.41 14.69
CA ASN A 97 -7.99 9.20 15.49
C ASN A 97 -7.63 8.00 14.61
N GLN A 98 -6.34 7.89 14.24
CA GLN A 98 -5.78 6.89 13.33
C GLN A 98 -5.88 5.41 13.77
N ASN A 99 -6.59 5.10 14.86
CA ASN A 99 -6.54 3.79 15.53
C ASN A 99 -7.79 2.89 15.33
N GLN A 100 -8.87 3.33 14.70
CA GLN A 100 -10.12 2.55 14.70
C GLN A 100 -11.04 2.82 13.50
N VAL A 101 -10.66 2.44 12.29
CA VAL A 101 -11.66 2.38 11.21
C VAL A 101 -12.06 0.93 11.01
N LEU A 102 -13.16 0.51 11.62
CA LEU A 102 -13.80 -0.77 11.30
C LEU A 102 -14.83 -0.49 10.20
N LEU A 103 -14.65 -1.12 9.04
CA LEU A 103 -15.41 -0.86 7.82
C LEU A 103 -16.90 -1.22 7.86
N ASP A 104 -17.43 -1.76 8.96
CA ASP A 104 -18.75 -2.38 8.98
C ASP A 104 -19.88 -1.38 8.62
N THR A 105 -19.64 -0.06 8.69
CA THR A 105 -20.64 0.99 8.38
C THR A 105 -20.28 1.91 7.22
N THR A 106 -19.16 1.69 6.53
CA THR A 106 -18.60 2.65 5.54
C THR A 106 -19.07 2.34 4.12
N THR A 107 -19.37 3.39 3.34
CA THR A 107 -19.79 3.28 1.92
C THR A 107 -18.78 3.92 0.98
N ARG A 108 -18.93 3.72 -0.33
CA ARG A 108 -18.07 4.35 -1.34
C ARG A 108 -18.30 5.87 -1.46
N ASP A 109 -19.42 6.36 -0.93
CA ASP A 109 -19.80 7.77 -0.92
C ASP A 109 -19.60 8.42 0.47
N ASP A 110 -18.79 7.80 1.32
CA ASP A 110 -18.51 8.33 2.66
C ASP A 110 -17.98 9.77 2.55
N PRO A 111 -18.47 10.71 3.38
CA PRO A 111 -17.99 12.09 3.37
C PRO A 111 -16.47 12.20 3.61
N ASN A 112 -15.87 11.22 4.29
CA ASN A 112 -14.44 11.12 4.45
C ASN A 112 -13.82 10.31 3.30
N HIS A 113 -13.00 10.96 2.47
CA HIS A 113 -12.41 10.37 1.27
C HIS A 113 -11.47 9.20 1.58
N LEU A 114 -10.79 9.22 2.73
CA LEU A 114 -9.94 8.11 3.15
C LEU A 114 -10.79 6.87 3.51
N LEU A 115 -11.94 7.08 4.15
CA LEU A 115 -12.92 6.03 4.45
C LEU A 115 -13.54 5.45 3.17
N ALA A 116 -13.96 6.32 2.25
CA ALA A 116 -14.48 5.92 0.94
C ALA A 116 -13.45 5.13 0.12
N LEU A 117 -12.19 5.57 0.11
CA LEU A 117 -11.07 4.82 -0.52
C LEU A 117 -10.88 3.43 0.12
N THR A 118 -10.96 3.35 1.45
CA THR A 118 -10.84 2.08 2.17
C THR A 118 -11.95 1.13 1.79
N ARG A 119 -13.16 1.66 1.59
CA ARG A 119 -14.29 0.87 1.09
C ARG A 119 -14.05 0.36 -0.33
N VAL A 120 -13.54 1.21 -1.23
CA VAL A 120 -13.16 0.81 -2.60
C VAL A 120 -12.17 -0.37 -2.59
N VAL A 121 -11.19 -0.34 -1.68
CA VAL A 121 -10.22 -1.42 -1.52
C VAL A 121 -10.87 -2.69 -1.00
N ALA A 122 -11.75 -2.60 0.01
CA ALA A 122 -12.46 -3.74 0.55
C ALA A 122 -13.37 -4.41 -0.48
N ASP A 123 -14.09 -3.62 -1.28
CA ASP A 123 -14.94 -4.13 -2.35
C ASP A 123 -14.10 -4.78 -3.48
N THR A 124 -12.85 -4.32 -3.68
CA THR A 124 -11.92 -4.94 -4.64
C THR A 124 -11.42 -6.30 -4.15
N LEU A 125 -11.37 -6.50 -2.83
CA LEU A 125 -10.79 -7.69 -2.19
C LEU A 125 -11.74 -8.27 -1.10
N PRO A 126 -12.95 -8.72 -1.48
CA PRO A 126 -13.98 -9.11 -0.51
C PRO A 126 -13.61 -10.35 0.31
N ASP A 127 -12.85 -11.28 -0.27
CA ASP A 127 -12.51 -12.57 0.36
C ASP A 127 -11.16 -12.56 1.09
N VAL A 128 -10.64 -11.38 1.40
CA VAL A 128 -9.34 -11.24 2.08
C VAL A 128 -9.56 -11.13 3.58
N ASN A 129 -9.04 -12.11 4.33
CA ASN A 129 -9.11 -12.11 5.79
C ASN A 129 -7.99 -11.28 6.45
N THR A 130 -6.77 -11.36 5.92
CA THR A 130 -5.63 -10.56 6.34
C THR A 130 -4.81 -10.10 5.14
N ALA A 131 -4.40 -8.83 5.15
CA ALA A 131 -3.58 -8.23 4.10
C ALA A 131 -2.98 -6.89 4.53
N PHE A 132 -1.97 -6.47 3.79
CA PHE A 132 -1.36 -5.16 3.87
C PHE A 132 -1.25 -4.57 2.46
N ILE A 133 -1.58 -3.29 2.35
CA ILE A 133 -1.49 -2.50 1.13
C ILE A 133 -0.76 -1.21 1.45
N MET A 134 0.16 -0.84 0.57
CA MET A 134 0.77 0.48 0.56
C MET A 134 0.53 1.09 -0.82
N ALA A 135 -0.18 2.21 -0.86
CA ALA A 135 -0.53 2.91 -2.08
C ALA A 135 0.15 4.28 -2.11
N PHE A 136 0.60 4.68 -3.30
CA PHE A 136 1.35 5.91 -3.53
C PHE A 136 0.61 6.77 -4.54
N PHE A 137 0.43 8.03 -4.18
CA PHE A 137 -0.37 8.98 -4.92
C PHE A 137 0.46 10.22 -5.25
N SER A 138 0.43 10.65 -6.50
CA SER A 138 0.91 11.95 -6.96
C SER A 138 -0.02 12.48 -8.03
N ASN A 139 -0.12 13.80 -8.19
CA ASN A 139 -0.82 14.41 -9.33
C ASN A 139 -2.20 13.80 -9.68
N SER A 140 -3.03 13.52 -8.66
CA SER A 140 -4.37 12.91 -8.83
C SER A 140 -4.41 11.48 -9.40
N LYS A 141 -3.30 10.74 -9.33
CA LYS A 141 -3.23 9.36 -9.81
C LYS A 141 -2.64 8.42 -8.78
N CYS A 142 -2.92 7.14 -8.94
CA CYS A 142 -2.21 6.08 -8.23
C CYS A 142 -0.96 5.64 -8.99
N ASP A 143 0.19 6.11 -8.53
CA ASP A 143 1.48 5.78 -9.14
C ASP A 143 1.81 4.31 -8.95
N GLY A 144 1.56 3.80 -7.75
CA GLY A 144 1.71 2.38 -7.52
C GLY A 144 1.11 1.86 -6.22
N VAL A 145 1.04 0.54 -6.18
CA VAL A 145 0.50 -0.26 -5.09
C VAL A 145 1.46 -1.39 -4.79
N ILE A 146 1.73 -1.59 -3.52
CA ILE A 146 2.28 -2.82 -2.97
C ILE A 146 1.15 -3.55 -2.25
N TYR A 147 1.02 -4.84 -2.52
CA TYR A 147 0.00 -5.70 -1.96
C TYR A 147 0.63 -6.97 -1.39
N ILE A 148 0.26 -7.30 -0.16
CA ILE A 148 0.73 -8.49 0.55
C ILE A 148 -0.49 -9.13 1.19
N ARG A 149 -0.70 -10.42 0.90
CA ARG A 149 -1.80 -11.19 1.45
C ARG A 149 -1.30 -12.04 2.63
N ASP A 150 -2.23 -12.45 3.47
CA ASP A 150 -2.01 -13.44 4.52
C ASP A 150 -0.94 -13.01 5.54
N CYS A 151 -0.87 -11.70 5.78
CA CYS A 151 0.06 -11.06 6.69
C CYS A 151 -0.68 -10.31 7.80
N ASP A 152 -0.18 -10.41 9.04
CA ASP A 152 -0.64 -9.58 10.15
C ASP A 152 0.19 -8.30 10.22
N TYR A 153 -0.43 -7.13 10.06
CA TYR A 153 0.22 -5.87 10.42
C TYR A 153 -0.03 -5.55 11.90
N VAL A 154 1.01 -5.15 12.63
CA VAL A 154 0.89 -4.71 14.03
C VAL A 154 1.25 -3.23 14.14
N TRP A 155 0.22 -2.38 14.12
CA TRP A 155 0.31 -0.98 14.55
C TRP A 155 0.66 -0.95 16.06
N PRO A 156 1.62 -0.15 16.58
CA PRO A 156 2.50 0.86 15.96
C PRO A 156 3.98 0.39 15.78
N ASN A 157 4.26 -0.92 15.83
CA ASN A 157 5.62 -1.46 16.00
C ASN A 157 6.48 -1.49 14.72
N LYS A 158 6.19 -0.65 13.73
CA LYS A 158 6.98 -0.41 12.49
C LYS A 158 7.25 -1.63 11.60
N ARG A 159 6.59 -2.77 11.79
CA ARG A 159 6.74 -3.96 10.91
C ARG A 159 5.56 -4.04 9.95
N ALA A 160 5.85 -3.85 8.65
CA ALA A 160 4.86 -3.75 7.56
C ALA A 160 4.02 -5.02 7.35
N CYS A 161 4.53 -6.18 7.76
CA CYS A 161 3.85 -7.47 7.71
C CYS A 161 4.50 -8.39 8.74
N ILE A 162 3.73 -9.20 9.46
CA ILE A 162 4.21 -10.23 10.40
C ILE A 162 3.48 -11.53 10.07
N VAL A 163 4.20 -12.64 10.04
CA VAL A 163 3.64 -13.99 10.08
C VAL A 163 4.25 -14.73 11.24
N ASN A 164 3.45 -15.65 11.81
CA ASN A 164 4.01 -16.69 12.65
C ASN A 164 4.73 -17.66 11.73
N ASN A 165 6.04 -17.80 11.90
CA ASN A 165 6.80 -18.81 11.17
C ASN A 165 6.27 -20.19 11.60
N PRO A 166 5.75 -21.01 10.66
CA PRO A 166 5.16 -22.30 10.99
C PRO A 166 6.17 -23.31 11.55
N ASN A 167 7.47 -23.10 11.33
CA ASN A 167 8.53 -24.02 11.75
C ASN A 167 9.05 -23.78 13.17
N ASP A 168 8.97 -22.55 13.69
CA ASP A 168 9.53 -22.21 15.01
C ASP A 168 8.57 -21.40 15.91
N GLY A 169 7.37 -21.07 15.42
CA GLY A 169 6.37 -20.28 16.15
C GLY A 169 6.78 -18.83 16.41
N LYS A 170 7.93 -18.38 15.90
CA LYS A 170 8.41 -17.00 16.10
C LYS A 170 7.74 -16.05 15.12
N ARG A 171 7.47 -14.83 15.58
CA ARG A 171 7.00 -13.72 14.75
C ARG A 171 8.14 -13.22 13.86
N ARG A 172 8.10 -13.54 12.57
CA ARG A 172 8.94 -12.91 11.55
C ARG A 172 8.11 -11.86 10.86
N GLY A 173 8.73 -10.77 10.46
CA GLY A 173 8.01 -9.73 9.77
C GLY A 173 8.95 -8.98 8.87
N MET A 174 8.44 -8.60 7.69
CA MET A 174 9.18 -7.86 6.69
C MET A 174 9.96 -6.74 7.36
N THR A 175 11.27 -6.97 7.48
CA THR A 175 12.17 -6.12 8.27
C THR A 175 12.48 -4.81 7.56
N GLU A 176 12.32 -4.74 6.23
CA GLU A 176 12.90 -3.65 5.43
C GLU A 176 11.99 -3.16 4.28
N PHE A 177 10.67 -3.35 4.41
CA PHE A 177 9.74 -2.81 3.41
C PHE A 177 9.20 -1.45 3.81
N TRP A 178 10.09 -0.47 3.78
CA TRP A 178 9.75 0.93 3.92
C TRP A 178 10.35 1.67 2.73
N PRO A 179 9.55 2.20 1.79
CA PRO A 179 10.07 3.17 0.86
C PRO A 179 10.73 4.29 1.67
N TYR A 180 12.02 4.50 1.47
CA TYR A 180 12.71 5.57 2.16
C TYR A 180 12.09 6.89 1.70
N LYS A 181 11.38 7.58 2.59
CA LYS A 181 10.77 8.92 2.41
C LYS A 181 9.40 9.00 1.73
N GLY A 182 8.60 7.93 1.65
CA GLY A 182 7.21 8.03 1.14
C GLY A 182 7.10 8.21 -0.38
N THR A 183 8.12 7.77 -1.12
CA THR A 183 8.19 7.74 -2.59
C THR A 183 7.79 6.37 -3.11
N TRP A 184 7.20 6.31 -4.32
CA TRP A 184 7.16 5.02 -5.04
C TRP A 184 8.60 4.58 -5.32
N PRO A 185 8.98 3.32 -5.06
CA PRO A 185 10.33 2.91 -5.29
C PRO A 185 10.67 2.92 -6.79
N ASP A 186 11.62 3.77 -7.17
CA ASP A 186 12.26 3.68 -8.48
C ASP A 186 13.55 2.84 -8.38
N SER A 187 13.93 2.26 -9.52
CA SER A 187 14.84 1.12 -9.64
C SER A 187 16.31 1.36 -9.25
N ALA A 188 16.64 2.47 -8.60
CA ALA A 188 18.04 2.88 -8.40
C ALA A 188 18.53 2.85 -6.94
N ASN A 189 17.75 3.23 -5.92
CA ASN A 189 18.33 3.39 -4.57
C ASN A 189 17.38 3.20 -3.35
N GLU A 190 16.10 2.87 -3.50
CA GLU A 190 15.13 3.14 -2.41
C GLU A 190 14.30 1.94 -1.91
N LEU A 191 14.64 0.71 -2.30
CA LEU A 191 14.19 -0.50 -1.61
C LEU A 191 15.40 -1.30 -1.15
N ILE A 192 15.55 -1.44 0.17
CA ILE A 192 16.31 -2.57 0.72
C ILE A 192 15.38 -3.78 0.65
N TRP A 193 15.14 -4.25 -0.58
CA TRP A 193 14.40 -5.48 -0.83
C TRP A 193 15.39 -6.65 -0.78
N ASN A 194 15.34 -7.42 0.29
CA ASN A 194 16.16 -8.63 0.45
C ASN A 194 15.47 -9.89 -0.13
N GLY A 195 14.45 -9.72 -0.98
CA GLY A 195 13.74 -10.84 -1.61
C GLY A 195 14.20 -11.15 -3.03
N GLN A 196 13.69 -12.25 -3.60
CA GLN A 196 13.90 -12.63 -5.00
C GLN A 196 12.56 -12.96 -5.66
N GLN A 197 12.37 -12.50 -6.90
CA GLN A 197 11.21 -12.86 -7.74
C GLN A 197 9.83 -12.60 -7.10
N GLY A 198 9.67 -11.52 -6.35
CA GLY A 198 8.40 -11.18 -5.68
C GLY A 198 8.12 -11.99 -4.41
N VAL A 199 9.13 -12.69 -3.89
CA VAL A 199 9.12 -13.33 -2.57
C VAL A 199 10.14 -12.65 -1.68
N ASP A 200 9.73 -12.20 -0.51
CA ASP A 200 10.66 -11.62 0.46
C ASP A 200 11.53 -12.70 1.15
N MET A 201 12.50 -12.27 1.95
CA MET A 201 13.39 -13.19 2.69
C MET A 201 12.68 -14.04 3.76
N ASP A 202 11.51 -13.62 4.23
CA ASP A 202 10.69 -14.33 5.21
C ASP A 202 9.62 -15.23 4.55
N GLY A 203 9.52 -15.24 3.21
CA GLY A 203 8.61 -16.08 2.43
C GLY A 203 7.28 -15.44 2.04
N PHE A 204 7.09 -14.15 2.29
CA PHE A 204 5.91 -13.40 1.87
C PHE A 204 5.86 -13.23 0.36
N ILE A 205 4.69 -13.47 -0.22
CA ILE A 205 4.40 -13.13 -1.60
C ILE A 205 4.02 -11.66 -1.68
N VAL A 206 4.77 -10.89 -2.45
CA VAL A 206 4.58 -9.44 -2.60
C VAL A 206 4.19 -9.13 -4.04
N GLY A 207 2.98 -8.60 -4.19
CA GLY A 207 2.47 -8.03 -5.43
C GLY A 207 2.83 -6.56 -5.54
N THR A 208 3.25 -6.13 -6.73
CA THR A 208 3.55 -4.71 -7.01
C THR A 208 2.91 -4.30 -8.34
N CYS A 209 2.37 -3.08 -8.39
CA CYS A 209 1.95 -2.45 -9.63
C CYS A 209 2.34 -0.96 -9.60
N PRO A 210 3.17 -0.45 -10.52
CA PRO A 210 3.86 -1.19 -11.57
C PRO A 210 4.76 -2.29 -11.00
N VAL A 211 5.06 -3.29 -11.82
CA VAL A 211 5.91 -4.41 -11.39
C VAL A 211 7.31 -3.87 -11.12
N ILE A 212 7.80 -4.07 -9.89
CA ILE A 212 9.18 -3.74 -9.54
C ILE A 212 10.05 -4.94 -9.95
N GLU A 213 10.99 -4.71 -10.88
CA GLU A 213 12.00 -5.70 -11.20
C GLU A 213 13.04 -5.76 -10.07
N PHE A 214 12.90 -6.78 -9.22
CA PHE A 214 13.85 -7.01 -8.13
C PHE A 214 15.15 -7.62 -8.68
N LYS A 215 16.23 -6.82 -8.71
CA LYS A 215 17.57 -7.38 -8.96
C LYS A 215 18.01 -8.20 -7.74
N ALA A 216 18.52 -9.40 -7.99
CA ALA A 216 19.18 -10.17 -6.95
C ALA A 216 20.37 -9.36 -6.42
N ARG A 217 20.51 -9.27 -5.09
CA ARG A 217 21.71 -8.72 -4.45
C ARG A 217 22.87 -9.65 -4.84
N THR A 218 23.75 -9.20 -5.74
CA THR A 218 25.01 -9.87 -6.09
C THR A 218 26.02 -9.72 -4.98
#